data_AF-A0A7C8ZBK9-F1
#
_entry.id   AF-A0A7C8ZBK9-F1
#
_cell.length_a   1.000
_cell.length_b   1.000
_cell.length_c   1.000
_cell.angle_alpha   90.00
_cell.angle_beta   90.00
_cell.angle_gamma   90.00
#
_symmetry.space_group_name_H-M   'P 1'
#
loop_
_entity.id
_entity.type
_entity.pdbx_description
1 polymer ?
#
loop_
_entity_poly.entity_id
_entity_poly.type
_entity_poly.pdbx_seq_one_letter_code
_entity_poly.pdbx_strand_id
1 'polypeptide(L)'
;KMSATKPIFDIDGTILEGRSQMEHEDKLISRNWLDFLDCMQVAGRNPEKLTLVSKGIQNVLKEVKELSGSTSESKISELESFIGSSAPEQVDILPLKLSNTKGSGKRLKGGKKKAMEQQPKRLRFCKACGQQATHDSRNCPTKFS
;
A
#
# COMPACT_ATOMS: atom_id res chain seq x y z
N LYS A 1 -0.91 21.39 61.49
CA LYS A 1 -0.85 20.22 60.59
C LYS A 1 -1.04 20.73 59.17
N MET A 2 0.05 20.94 58.43
CA MET A 2 0.00 21.46 57.06
C MET A 2 -0.07 20.27 56.10
N SER A 3 -1.08 20.25 55.24
CA SER A 3 -1.26 19.21 54.22
C SER A 3 -0.29 19.50 53.08
N ALA A 4 0.73 18.66 52.95
CA ALA A 4 1.64 18.70 51.81
C ALA A 4 0.88 18.20 50.56
N THR A 5 0.52 19.12 49.67
CA THR A 5 0.05 18.77 48.33
C THR A 5 1.25 18.23 47.57
N LYS A 6 1.27 16.93 47.29
CA LYS A 6 2.29 16.33 46.44
C LYS A 6 2.11 16.88 45.02
N PRO A 7 3.17 17.37 44.35
CA PRO A 7 3.09 17.63 42.92
C PRO A 7 2.92 16.28 42.23
N ILE A 8 1.81 16.15 41.50
CA ILE A 8 1.63 15.10 40.50
C ILE A 8 2.46 15.59 39.30
N PHE A 9 3.15 14.67 38.64
CA PHE A 9 4.10 14.88 37.53
C PHE A 9 5.56 15.05 37.95
N ASP A 10 6.20 13.89 38.13
CA ASP A 10 7.55 13.64 37.62
C ASP A 10 7.44 12.38 36.75
N ILE A 11 7.58 12.55 35.43
CA ILE A 11 7.83 11.50 34.43
C ILE A 11 8.64 12.19 33.32
N ASP A 12 9.89 11.76 33.23
CA ASP A 12 10.88 11.93 32.17
C ASP A 12 11.17 13.37 31.70
N GLY A 13 12.36 13.84 32.04
CA GLY A 13 12.92 15.16 31.75
C GLY A 13 13.14 15.49 30.27
N THR A 14 12.09 15.41 29.47
CA THR A 14 12.02 15.79 28.04
C THR A 14 10.91 16.83 27.78
N ILE A 15 10.37 17.48 28.82
CA ILE A 15 9.33 18.52 28.71
C ILE A 15 9.77 19.81 29.41
N LEU A 16 10.85 20.42 28.93
CA LEU A 16 11.17 21.82 29.25
C LEU A 16 11.60 22.60 28.01
N GLU A 17 12.32 21.94 27.10
CA GLU A 17 12.81 22.56 25.87
C GLU A 17 11.65 22.96 24.93
N GLY A 18 10.69 22.04 24.69
CA GLY A 18 9.52 22.34 23.84
C GLY A 18 8.59 23.43 24.39
N ARG A 19 8.46 23.58 25.72
CA ARG A 19 7.66 24.66 26.33
C ARG A 19 8.34 26.02 26.16
N SER A 20 9.66 26.07 26.33
CA SER A 20 10.43 27.30 26.14
C SER A 20 10.53 27.74 24.68
N GLN A 21 10.60 26.78 23.75
CA GLN A 21 10.59 27.04 22.30
C GLN A 21 9.23 27.59 21.85
N MET A 22 8.14 26.96 22.27
CA MET A 22 6.77 27.41 21.96
C MET A 22 6.53 28.84 22.49
N GLU A 23 6.97 29.14 23.72
CA GLU A 23 6.88 30.50 24.29
C GLU A 23 7.76 31.54 23.55
N HIS A 24 8.85 31.12 22.91
CA HIS A 24 9.72 32.00 22.11
C HIS A 24 9.12 32.28 20.73
N GLU A 25 8.58 31.25 20.06
CA GLU A 25 7.89 31.36 18.77
C GLU A 25 6.65 32.26 18.87
N ASP A 26 5.83 32.10 19.92
CA ASP A 26 4.66 32.94 20.16
C ASP A 26 5.02 34.42 20.33
N LYS A 27 6.16 34.71 20.98
CA LYS A 27 6.68 36.08 21.12
C LYS A 27 7.11 36.65 19.76
N LEU A 28 7.75 35.84 18.92
CA LEU A 28 8.13 36.26 17.56
C LEU A 28 6.90 36.53 16.70
N ILE A 29 5.88 35.66 16.75
CA ILE A 29 4.62 35.86 16.04
C ILE A 29 3.96 37.17 16.49
N SER A 30 3.86 37.38 17.80
CA SER A 30 3.26 38.58 18.38
C SER A 30 4.00 39.85 17.95
N ARG A 31 5.34 39.82 17.98
CA ARG A 31 6.20 40.93 17.54
C ARG A 31 5.96 41.28 16.06
N ASN A 32 5.98 40.28 15.18
CA ASN A 32 5.76 40.48 13.74
C ASN A 32 4.38 41.08 13.43
N TRP A 33 3.34 40.64 14.16
CA TRP A 33 2.01 41.22 14.03
C TRP A 33 1.94 42.69 14.48
N LEU A 34 2.63 43.05 15.57
CA LEU A 34 2.71 44.43 16.04
C LEU A 34 3.42 45.33 15.02
N ASP A 35 4.54 44.87 14.46
CA ASP A 35 5.27 45.63 13.45
C ASP A 35 4.43 45.80 12.17
N PHE A 36 3.64 44.79 11.79
CA PHE A 36 2.69 44.91 10.67
C PHE A 36 1.57 45.90 10.96
N LEU A 37 1.01 45.88 12.18
CA LEU A 37 -0.02 46.83 12.61
C LEU A 37 0.51 48.26 12.56
N ASP A 38 1.73 48.50 13.05
CA ASP A 38 2.39 49.82 12.99
C ASP A 38 2.58 50.28 11.53
N CYS A 39 3.03 49.37 10.66
CA CYS A 39 3.14 49.63 9.23
C CYS A 39 1.81 50.08 8.60
N MET A 40 0.71 49.41 8.95
CA MET A 40 -0.63 49.77 8.49
C MET A 40 -1.12 51.11 9.07
N GLN A 41 -0.79 51.42 10.32
CA GLN A 41 -1.09 52.72 10.94
C GLN A 41 -0.35 53.86 10.23
N VAL A 42 0.94 53.67 9.91
CA VAL A 42 1.77 54.63 9.18
C VAL A 42 1.30 54.81 7.72
N ALA A 43 0.81 53.73 7.09
CA ALA A 43 0.24 53.78 5.75
C ALA A 43 -1.08 54.56 5.72
N GLY A 44 -1.93 54.37 6.73
CA GLY A 44 -3.23 55.05 6.84
C GLY A 44 -4.10 54.83 5.60
N ARG A 45 -4.76 55.90 5.12
CA ARG A 45 -5.57 55.88 3.88
C ARG A 45 -4.81 56.35 2.63
N ASN A 46 -3.48 56.26 2.65
CA ASN A 46 -2.66 56.67 1.50
C ASN A 46 -2.51 55.50 0.51
N PRO A 47 -3.00 55.65 -0.75
CA PRO A 47 -3.02 54.54 -1.71
C PRO A 47 -1.61 54.09 -2.16
N GLU A 48 -0.64 55.00 -2.24
CA GLU A 48 0.74 54.68 -2.63
C GLU A 48 1.42 53.84 -1.55
N LYS A 49 1.28 54.25 -0.28
CA LYS A 49 1.80 53.50 0.87
C LYS A 49 1.13 52.13 1.00
N LEU A 50 -0.18 52.05 0.82
CA LEU A 50 -0.91 50.77 0.86
C LEU A 50 -0.48 49.83 -0.28
N THR A 51 -0.21 50.36 -1.47
CA THR A 51 0.32 49.58 -2.59
C THR A 51 1.71 49.04 -2.27
N LEU A 52 2.57 49.86 -1.64
CA LEU A 52 3.89 49.43 -1.17
C LEU A 52 3.79 48.30 -0.13
N VAL A 53 2.91 48.45 0.86
CA VAL A 53 2.65 47.41 1.88
C VAL A 53 2.16 46.13 1.23
N SER A 54 1.19 46.21 0.31
CA SER A 54 0.66 45.07 -0.42
C SER A 54 1.75 44.32 -1.20
N LYS A 55 2.61 45.05 -1.92
CA LYS A 55 3.75 44.46 -2.64
C LYS A 55 4.72 43.75 -1.69
N GLY A 56 5.01 44.37 -0.53
CA GLY A 56 5.84 43.77 0.52
C GLY A 56 5.25 42.46 1.04
N ILE A 57 3.96 42.43 1.39
CA ILE A 57 3.26 41.22 1.85
C ILE A 57 3.35 40.11 0.79
N GLN A 58 3.10 40.42 -0.48
CA GLN A 58 3.16 39.41 -1.55
C GLN A 58 4.57 38.81 -1.69
N ASN A 59 5.61 39.63 -1.55
CA ASN A 59 6.99 39.16 -1.59
C ASN A 59 7.31 38.26 -0.39
N VAL A 60 6.99 38.70 0.84
CA VAL A 60 7.19 37.89 2.05
C VAL A 60 6.44 36.57 1.96
N LEU A 61 5.20 36.60 1.46
CA LEU A 61 4.38 35.39 1.28
C LEU A 61 5.00 34.42 0.26
N LYS A 62 5.64 34.94 -0.79
CA LYS A 62 6.38 34.12 -1.75
C LYS A 62 7.62 33.49 -1.09
N GLU A 63 8.43 34.27 -0.38
CA GLU A 63 9.63 33.78 0.30
C GLU A 63 9.30 32.72 1.37
N VAL A 64 8.26 32.96 2.18
CA VAL A 64 7.79 31.99 3.19
C VAL A 64 7.32 30.69 2.54
N LYS A 65 6.64 30.75 1.39
CA LYS A 65 6.25 29.54 0.64
C LYS A 65 7.44 28.79 0.06
N GLU A 66 8.46 29.49 -0.42
CA GLU A 66 9.70 28.88 -0.92
C GLU A 66 10.50 28.23 0.22
N LEU A 67 10.56 28.86 1.39
CA LEU A 67 11.15 28.34 2.63
C LEU A 67 10.41 27.13 3.20
N SER A 68 9.08 27.10 3.08
CA SER A 68 8.26 25.93 3.43
C SER A 68 8.50 24.73 2.50
N GLY A 69 9.38 24.88 1.51
CA GLY A 69 9.48 24.00 0.36
C GLY A 69 8.27 24.19 -0.54
N SER A 70 8.46 24.05 -1.85
CA SER A 70 7.35 23.72 -2.73
C SER A 70 6.79 22.37 -2.29
N THR A 71 5.94 22.35 -1.29
CA THR A 71 5.04 21.24 -0.99
C THR A 71 3.93 21.24 -2.06
N SER A 72 4.32 21.20 -3.33
CA SER A 72 3.79 20.14 -4.17
C SER A 72 4.49 18.85 -3.75
N GLU A 73 4.39 18.47 -2.48
CA GLU A 73 4.45 17.07 -2.15
C GLU A 73 3.31 16.50 -2.98
N SER A 74 3.70 15.78 -4.03
CA SER A 74 2.71 15.03 -4.79
C SER A 74 1.92 14.23 -3.77
N LYS A 75 0.61 14.05 -3.97
CA LYS A 75 -0.22 13.22 -3.07
C LYS A 75 0.42 11.86 -2.77
N ILE A 76 1.28 11.39 -3.67
CA ILE A 76 2.12 10.20 -3.52
C ILE A 76 3.11 10.35 -2.37
N SER A 77 3.88 11.44 -2.30
CA SER A 77 4.85 11.72 -1.23
C SER A 77 4.20 11.75 0.16
N GLU A 78 3.01 12.35 0.28
CA GLU A 78 2.25 12.37 1.53
C GLU A 78 1.80 10.97 1.96
N LEU A 79 1.33 10.16 1.00
CA LEU A 79 0.93 8.77 1.25
C LEU A 79 2.12 7.87 1.60
N GLU A 80 3.26 8.03 0.92
CA GLU A 80 4.48 7.26 1.18
C GLU A 80 5.05 7.58 2.57
N SER A 81 4.99 8.85 2.99
CA SER A 81 5.37 9.30 4.33
C SER A 81 4.43 8.71 5.40
N PHE A 82 3.12 8.72 5.16
CA PHE A 82 2.14 8.14 6.08
C PHE A 82 2.27 6.61 6.22
N ILE A 83 2.51 5.90 5.11
CA ILE A 83 2.68 4.45 5.10
C ILE A 83 4.09 4.03 5.59
N GLY A 84 5.07 4.92 5.48
CA GLY A 84 6.48 4.67 5.81
C GLY A 84 7.23 3.86 4.74
N SER A 85 6.70 3.82 3.52
CA SER A 85 7.25 3.05 2.40
C SER A 85 6.94 3.76 1.08
N SER A 86 7.91 3.80 0.18
CA SER A 86 7.68 4.22 -1.19
C SER A 86 6.95 3.14 -2.00
N ALA A 87 6.20 3.55 -3.02
CA ALA A 87 5.64 2.62 -3.99
C ALA A 87 6.77 1.99 -4.84
N PRO A 88 6.70 0.69 -5.15
CA PRO A 88 7.66 0.07 -6.06
C PRO A 88 7.50 0.60 -7.48
N GLU A 89 8.61 0.84 -8.17
CA GLU A 89 8.63 1.35 -9.56
C GLU A 89 7.97 0.38 -10.55
N GLN A 90 8.01 -0.92 -10.24
CA GLN A 90 7.40 -1.97 -11.03
C GLN A 90 6.63 -2.94 -10.13
N VAL A 91 5.39 -3.26 -10.51
CA VAL A 91 4.56 -4.27 -9.85
C VAL A 91 4.31 -5.41 -10.82
N ASP A 92 4.92 -6.56 -10.55
CA ASP A 92 4.66 -7.78 -11.31
C ASP A 92 3.38 -8.44 -10.78
N ILE A 93 2.27 -8.26 -11.51
CA ILE A 93 1.00 -8.93 -11.20
C ILE A 93 1.07 -10.35 -11.74
N LEU A 94 1.43 -11.29 -10.87
CA LEU A 94 1.35 -12.71 -11.21
C LEU A 94 -0.12 -13.15 -11.30
N PRO A 95 -0.49 -13.93 -12.34
CA PRO A 95 -1.80 -14.57 -12.37
C PRO A 95 -2.04 -15.36 -11.08
N LEU A 96 -3.22 -15.20 -10.48
CA LEU A 96 -3.58 -16.01 -9.32
C LEU A 96 -3.39 -17.48 -9.68
N LYS A 97 -2.81 -18.26 -8.75
CA LYS A 97 -2.76 -19.71 -8.90
C LYS A 97 -4.18 -20.21 -9.09
N LEU A 98 -4.47 -20.74 -10.28
CA LEU A 98 -5.76 -21.32 -10.59
C LEU A 98 -6.06 -22.44 -9.59
N SER A 99 -6.93 -22.17 -8.62
CA SER A 99 -7.32 -23.14 -7.61
C SER A 99 -8.45 -24.00 -8.18
N ASN A 100 -8.15 -25.24 -8.56
CA ASN A 100 -9.17 -26.21 -8.94
C ASN A 100 -9.87 -26.77 -7.68
N THR A 101 -10.70 -25.96 -7.04
CA THR A 101 -11.39 -26.30 -5.78
C THR A 101 -12.57 -27.25 -5.96
N LYS A 102 -13.01 -27.53 -7.20
CA LYS A 102 -14.08 -28.50 -7.48
C LYS A 102 -13.78 -29.32 -8.73
N GLY A 103 -13.53 -30.62 -8.52
CA GLY A 103 -13.40 -31.63 -9.58
C GLY A 103 -12.15 -31.44 -10.44
N SER A 104 -11.15 -32.31 -10.27
CA SER A 104 -9.94 -32.36 -11.11
C SER A 104 -10.21 -32.60 -12.62
N GLY A 105 -11.47 -32.61 -13.08
CA GLY A 105 -11.93 -33.10 -14.39
C GLY A 105 -11.70 -34.61 -14.60
N LYS A 106 -10.71 -35.19 -13.92
CA LYS A 106 -10.33 -36.59 -13.96
C LYS A 106 -11.05 -37.35 -12.85
N ARG A 107 -11.82 -38.36 -13.25
CA ARG A 107 -12.48 -39.28 -12.32
C ARG A 107 -11.42 -40.10 -11.57
N LEU A 108 -11.43 -40.06 -10.25
CA LEU A 108 -10.59 -40.95 -9.42
C LEU A 108 -10.94 -42.42 -9.72
N LYS A 109 -9.92 -43.25 -10.03
CA LYS A 109 -10.10 -44.70 -10.17
C LYS A 109 -10.19 -45.33 -8.77
N GLY A 110 -11.32 -45.95 -8.46
CA GLY A 110 -11.49 -46.73 -7.23
C GLY A 110 -10.61 -47.99 -7.23
N GLY A 111 -10.39 -48.58 -6.03
CA GLY A 111 -9.49 -49.72 -5.83
C GLY A 111 -9.77 -50.89 -6.76
N LYS A 112 -11.04 -51.26 -6.97
CA LYS A 112 -11.44 -52.34 -7.89
C LYS A 112 -10.95 -52.10 -9.33
N LYS A 113 -11.04 -50.86 -9.84
CA LYS A 113 -10.59 -50.51 -11.20
C LYS A 113 -9.07 -50.61 -11.31
N LYS A 114 -8.34 -50.14 -10.28
CA LYS A 114 -6.87 -50.27 -10.22
C LYS A 114 -6.44 -51.73 -10.20
N ALA A 115 -7.09 -52.55 -9.36
CA ALA A 115 -6.80 -53.98 -9.28
C ALA A 115 -7.06 -54.69 -10.62
N MET A 116 -8.18 -54.42 -11.29
CA MET A 116 -8.49 -55.02 -12.60
C MET A 116 -7.50 -54.63 -13.71
N GLU A 117 -6.93 -53.42 -13.68
CA GLU A 117 -5.91 -52.99 -14.66
C GLU A 117 -4.55 -53.65 -14.42
N GLN A 118 -4.20 -53.92 -13.16
CA GLN A 118 -2.95 -54.60 -12.81
C GLN A 118 -2.99 -56.11 -13.06
N GLN A 119 -4.20 -56.69 -13.17
CA GLN A 119 -4.35 -58.10 -13.48
C GLN A 119 -4.11 -58.37 -14.96
N PRO A 120 -3.41 -59.46 -15.32
CA PRO A 120 -3.21 -59.83 -16.71
C PRO A 120 -4.56 -60.03 -17.40
N LYS A 121 -4.71 -59.44 -18.59
CA LYS A 121 -5.92 -59.60 -19.40
C LYS A 121 -6.08 -61.07 -19.75
N ARG A 122 -7.27 -61.62 -19.50
CA ARG A 122 -7.58 -63.01 -19.84
C ARG A 122 -7.46 -63.21 -21.36
N LEU A 123 -6.67 -64.21 -21.75
CA LEU A 123 -6.58 -64.66 -23.13
C LEU A 123 -7.91 -65.29 -23.56
N ARG A 124 -8.25 -65.12 -24.83
CA ARG A 124 -9.47 -65.64 -25.47
C ARG A 124 -9.10 -66.14 -26.86
N PHE A 125 -9.78 -67.18 -27.33
CA PHE A 125 -9.61 -67.67 -28.70
C PHE A 125 -10.34 -66.75 -29.68
N CYS A 126 -9.62 -66.16 -30.62
CA CYS A 126 -10.17 -65.29 -31.65
C CYS A 126 -10.59 -66.12 -32.86
N LYS A 127 -11.89 -66.19 -33.16
CA LYS A 127 -12.40 -66.91 -34.35
C LYS A 127 -11.98 -66.28 -35.69
N ALA A 128 -11.54 -65.02 -35.70
CA ALA A 128 -11.18 -64.32 -36.93
C ALA A 128 -9.74 -64.61 -37.40
N CYS A 129 -8.80 -64.76 -36.46
CA CYS A 129 -7.39 -65.04 -36.78
C CYS A 129 -6.90 -66.41 -36.26
N GLY A 130 -7.73 -67.15 -35.53
CA GLY A 130 -7.41 -68.45 -34.96
C GLY A 130 -6.43 -68.42 -33.78
N GLN A 131 -6.07 -67.24 -33.26
CA GLN A 131 -5.07 -67.08 -32.19
C GLN A 131 -5.70 -66.97 -30.80
N GLN A 132 -4.98 -67.45 -29.78
CA GLN A 132 -5.33 -67.23 -28.38
C GLN A 132 -4.69 -65.92 -27.88
N ALA A 133 -5.47 -64.84 -27.86
CA ALA A 133 -4.98 -63.48 -27.65
C ALA A 133 -5.88 -62.68 -26.69
N THR A 134 -5.51 -61.44 -26.33
CA THR A 134 -6.34 -60.57 -25.48
C THR A 134 -7.50 -59.88 -26.23
N HIS A 135 -7.75 -60.28 -27.46
CA HIS A 135 -8.79 -59.74 -28.34
C HIS A 135 -9.72 -60.89 -28.81
N ASP A 136 -10.95 -60.56 -29.18
CA ASP A 136 -11.93 -61.45 -29.80
C ASP A 136 -12.13 -61.11 -31.29
N SER A 137 -13.06 -61.78 -31.96
CA SER A 137 -13.30 -61.57 -33.39
C SER A 137 -13.82 -60.16 -33.72
N ARG A 138 -14.37 -59.40 -32.77
CA ARG A 138 -14.91 -58.04 -33.01
C ARG A 138 -13.81 -56.98 -33.02
N ASN A 139 -12.76 -57.17 -32.24
CA ASN A 139 -11.62 -56.26 -32.14
C ASN A 139 -10.32 -56.89 -32.64
N CYS A 140 -10.43 -57.86 -33.55
CA CYS A 140 -9.28 -58.54 -34.12
C CYS A 140 -8.49 -57.58 -35.03
N PRO A 141 -7.17 -57.39 -34.79
CA PRO A 141 -6.36 -56.43 -35.53
C PRO A 141 -6.20 -56.83 -37.00
N THR A 142 -6.26 -58.13 -37.33
CA THR A 142 -6.17 -58.61 -38.71
C THR A 142 -7.40 -58.25 -39.56
N LYS A 143 -8.46 -57.68 -38.96
CA LYS A 143 -9.60 -57.14 -39.71
C LYS A 143 -9.35 -55.75 -40.30
N PHE A 144 -8.37 -55.03 -39.77
CA PHE A 144 -8.04 -53.67 -40.16
C PHE A 144 -6.71 -53.59 -40.92
N SER A 145 -6.16 -54.74 -41.30
CA SER A 145 -4.89 -54.88 -41.99
C SER A 145 -5.07 -55.35 -43.42
#